data_AF-A0A7Y5A7F7-F1
#
_entry.id   AF-A0A7Y5A7F7-F1
#
_cell.length_a   1.000
_cell.length_b   1.000
_cell.length_c   1.000
_cell.angle_alpha   90.00
_cell.angle_beta   90.00
_cell.angle_gamma   90.00
#
_symmetry.space_group_name_H-M   'P 1'
#
loop_
_entity.id
_entity.type
_entity.pdbx_description
1 polymer ?
#
loop_
_entity_poly.entity_id
_entity_poly.type
_entity_poly.pdbx_seq_one_letter_code
_entity_poly.pdbx_strand_id
1 'polypeptide(L)'
;INGEKDTDVWLVKSTDGGETWTVPVRVNDDPPGKQQFLTWLTVDQSNGYLYFVFYDRRNYNNNQTDVFLAVSSDGGQTFNNFVISESPFNPYSGVFFGDYNNISVVNNMVRPIWTRNESGNLSIYTAIIDMSTGIPEKDMSPTAPEQNYPNPFRESTVFSFKITQPGNVKLSVIDPLGKEIIVLKEEYMVRGKYTFSFDTSNYHLSPGVYYFNLLSSNKSFKRKMVIANN
;
A
#
# COMPACT_ATOMS: atom_id res chain seq x y z
N ILE A 1 -10.20 -16.69 21.27
CA ILE A 1 -9.86 -15.91 22.48
C ILE A 1 -8.41 -15.51 22.30
N ASN A 2 -8.10 -14.22 22.42
CA ASN A 2 -6.77 -13.70 22.14
C ASN A 2 -5.72 -14.34 23.06
N GLY A 3 -4.60 -14.77 22.49
CA GLY A 3 -3.44 -15.34 23.18
C GLY A 3 -2.14 -14.87 22.56
N GLU A 4 -0.99 -15.27 23.12
CA GLU A 4 0.34 -14.76 22.71
C GLU A 4 0.64 -14.92 21.21
N LYS A 5 0.08 -15.96 20.59
CA LYS A 5 0.31 -16.31 19.18
C LYS A 5 -0.91 -16.08 18.28
N ASP A 6 -2.01 -15.59 18.84
CA ASP A 6 -3.27 -15.43 18.13
C ASP A 6 -4.04 -14.26 18.73
N THR A 7 -3.88 -13.06 18.18
CA THR A 7 -4.57 -11.87 18.66
C THR A 7 -5.52 -11.37 17.60
N ASP A 8 -6.80 -11.31 17.90
CA ASP A 8 -7.85 -10.92 16.97
C ASP A 8 -8.51 -9.60 17.34
N VAL A 9 -9.18 -9.01 16.36
CA VAL A 9 -10.07 -7.86 16.52
C VAL A 9 -11.50 -8.37 16.68
N TRP A 10 -12.14 -7.97 17.77
CA TRP A 10 -13.52 -8.36 18.08
C TRP A 10 -14.42 -7.13 18.19
N LEU A 11 -15.66 -7.26 17.72
CA LEU A 11 -16.74 -6.31 17.93
C LEU A 11 -17.75 -6.90 18.91
N VAL A 12 -18.12 -6.11 19.91
CA VAL A 12 -19.38 -6.26 20.65
C VAL A 12 -20.17 -4.97 20.48
N LYS A 13 -21.49 -5.09 20.37
CA LYS A 13 -22.37 -3.93 20.26
C LYS A 13 -23.57 -4.06 21.18
N SER A 14 -24.12 -2.92 21.56
CA SER A 14 -25.41 -2.80 22.24
C SER A 14 -26.36 -2.00 21.35
N THR A 15 -27.64 -2.37 21.38
CA THR A 15 -28.73 -1.65 20.70
C THR A 15 -29.77 -1.10 21.68
N ASP A 16 -29.51 -1.22 22.98
CA ASP A 16 -30.43 -0.87 24.08
C ASP A 16 -29.78 0.11 25.07
N GLY A 17 -28.84 0.94 24.60
CA GLY A 17 -28.18 1.95 25.43
C GLY A 17 -27.12 1.39 26.39
N GLY A 18 -26.65 0.16 26.15
CA GLY A 18 -25.57 -0.49 26.89
C GLY A 18 -26.05 -1.51 27.92
N GLU A 19 -27.35 -1.79 28.00
CA GLU A 19 -27.91 -2.76 28.96
C GLU A 19 -27.52 -4.20 28.60
N THR A 20 -27.60 -4.55 27.31
CA THR A 20 -27.14 -5.85 26.80
C THR A 20 -26.17 -5.69 25.65
N TRP A 21 -25.31 -6.70 25.49
CA TRP A 21 -24.26 -6.74 24.48
C TRP A 21 -24.35 -8.03 23.69
N THR A 22 -24.06 -7.95 22.40
CA THR A 22 -23.95 -9.14 21.55
C THR A 22 -22.82 -10.06 22.04
N VAL A 23 -22.90 -11.33 21.65
CA VAL A 23 -21.70 -12.19 21.64
C VAL A 23 -20.62 -11.54 20.76
N PRO A 24 -19.33 -11.69 21.09
CA PRO A 24 -18.25 -11.14 20.27
C PRO A 24 -18.29 -11.68 18.83
N VAL A 25 -18.23 -10.77 17.86
CA VAL A 25 -18.08 -11.07 16.44
C VAL A 25 -16.66 -10.75 16.00
N ARG A 26 -15.98 -11.67 15.32
CA ARG A 26 -14.61 -11.46 14.83
C ARG A 26 -14.62 -10.52 13.63
N VAL A 27 -13.74 -9.53 13.62
CA VAL A 27 -13.64 -8.51 12.55
C VAL A 27 -12.63 -8.94 11.48
N ASN A 28 -11.51 -9.55 11.88
CA ASN A 28 -10.55 -10.16 10.98
C ASN A 28 -11.01 -11.55 10.50
N ASP A 29 -10.62 -11.93 9.29
CA ASP A 29 -11.11 -13.10 8.56
C ASP A 29 -10.01 -14.14 8.23
N ASP A 30 -8.88 -14.09 8.92
CA ASP A 30 -7.77 -15.04 8.75
C ASP A 30 -7.87 -16.29 9.66
N PRO A 31 -7.22 -17.41 9.30
CA PRO A 31 -7.13 -18.58 10.18
C PRO A 31 -6.40 -18.26 11.50
N PRO A 32 -6.61 -19.05 12.57
CA PRO A 32 -5.92 -18.87 13.85
C PRO A 32 -4.38 -18.91 13.72
N GLY A 33 -3.71 -18.19 14.61
CA GLY A 33 -2.25 -18.20 14.76
C GLY A 33 -1.56 -16.95 14.22
N LYS A 34 -2.28 -15.83 14.12
CA LYS A 34 -1.81 -14.56 13.56
C LYS A 34 -2.09 -13.42 14.52
N GLN A 35 -1.54 -12.24 14.23
CA GLN A 35 -1.58 -11.12 15.15
C GLN A 35 -2.18 -9.89 14.48
N GLN A 36 -3.30 -9.45 15.04
CA GLN A 36 -3.94 -8.17 14.80
C GLN A 36 -3.89 -7.31 16.06
N PHE A 37 -3.54 -6.03 15.90
CA PHE A 37 -3.30 -5.13 17.03
C PHE A 37 -3.49 -3.67 16.64
N LEU A 38 -3.66 -2.80 17.65
CA LEU A 38 -3.79 -1.35 17.51
C LEU A 38 -4.94 -0.94 16.59
N THR A 39 -6.09 -1.51 16.88
CA THR A 39 -7.33 -1.26 16.16
C THR A 39 -7.90 0.10 16.51
N TRP A 40 -8.40 0.80 15.50
CA TRP A 40 -9.33 1.91 15.63
C TRP A 40 -10.58 1.63 14.81
N LEU A 41 -11.72 2.20 15.23
CA LEU A 41 -12.97 2.08 14.50
C LEU A 41 -13.67 3.42 14.36
N THR A 42 -14.49 3.56 13.33
CA THR A 42 -15.40 4.69 13.17
C THR A 42 -16.66 4.25 12.42
N VAL A 43 -17.71 5.06 12.53
CA VAL A 43 -18.97 4.87 11.82
C VAL A 43 -19.11 6.01 10.82
N ASP A 44 -19.32 5.68 9.55
CA ASP A 44 -19.72 6.68 8.58
C ASP A 44 -21.16 7.12 8.89
N GLN A 45 -21.30 8.34 9.41
CA GLN A 45 -22.59 8.89 9.82
C GLN A 45 -23.57 9.06 8.65
N SER A 46 -23.10 9.02 7.40
CA SER A 46 -23.95 9.16 6.22
C SER A 46 -24.73 7.89 5.85
N ASN A 47 -24.26 6.71 6.26
CA ASN A 47 -24.85 5.42 5.87
C ASN A 47 -24.88 4.35 6.98
N GLY A 48 -24.23 4.59 8.12
CA GLY A 48 -24.16 3.67 9.26
C GLY A 48 -23.14 2.53 9.12
N TYR A 49 -22.31 2.53 8.07
CA TYR A 49 -21.29 1.50 7.87
C TYR A 49 -20.17 1.63 8.88
N LEU A 50 -19.65 0.48 9.32
CA LEU A 50 -18.55 0.41 10.28
C LEU A 50 -17.24 0.22 9.54
N TYR A 51 -16.22 0.98 9.94
CA TYR A 51 -14.88 0.90 9.38
C TYR A 51 -13.86 0.72 10.49
N PHE A 52 -12.97 -0.26 10.33
CA PHE A 52 -11.90 -0.57 11.27
C PHE A 52 -10.57 -0.44 10.57
N VAL A 53 -9.59 0.18 11.21
CA VAL A 53 -8.18 0.15 10.78
C VAL A 53 -7.35 -0.54 11.84
N PHE A 54 -6.50 -1.48 11.44
CA PHE A 54 -5.63 -2.20 12.38
C PHE A 54 -4.36 -2.71 11.70
N TYR A 55 -3.36 -3.03 12.51
CA TYR A 55 -2.17 -3.73 12.05
C TYR A 55 -2.40 -5.22 12.01
N ASP A 56 -1.81 -5.86 11.01
CA ASP A 56 -2.05 -7.27 10.74
C ASP A 56 -0.78 -7.97 10.22
N ARG A 57 -0.49 -9.13 10.77
CA ARG A 57 0.64 -9.99 10.37
C ARG A 57 0.21 -11.27 9.65
N ARG A 58 -1.07 -11.41 9.26
CA ARG A 58 -1.63 -12.62 8.63
C ARG A 58 -0.87 -13.11 7.41
N ASN A 59 -0.28 -12.18 6.65
CA ASN A 59 0.43 -12.47 5.41
C ASN A 59 1.87 -12.99 5.63
N TYR A 60 2.37 -13.02 6.87
CA TYR A 60 3.78 -13.25 7.16
C TYR A 60 3.99 -14.23 8.31
N ASN A 61 5.18 -14.84 8.36
CA ASN A 61 5.62 -15.71 9.46
C ASN A 61 6.65 -15.02 10.37
N ASN A 62 6.97 -13.76 10.09
CA ASN A 62 7.87 -12.91 10.85
C ASN A 62 7.11 -11.65 11.32
N ASN A 63 7.83 -10.60 11.72
CA ASN A 63 7.23 -9.37 12.24
C ASN A 63 6.78 -8.38 11.15
N GLN A 64 6.89 -8.73 9.87
CA GLN A 64 6.35 -7.89 8.80
C GLN A 64 4.86 -7.64 9.04
N THR A 65 4.49 -6.38 8.98
CA THR A 65 3.17 -5.90 9.41
C THR A 65 2.57 -5.10 8.27
N ASP A 66 1.35 -5.46 7.88
CA ASP A 66 0.49 -4.70 6.98
C ASP A 66 -0.52 -3.86 7.79
N VAL A 67 -1.18 -2.93 7.10
CA VAL A 67 -2.30 -2.16 7.63
C VAL A 67 -3.55 -2.58 6.89
N PHE A 68 -4.57 -3.00 7.65
CA PHE A 68 -5.83 -3.48 7.11
C PHE A 68 -6.96 -2.50 7.40
N LEU A 69 -7.89 -2.43 6.45
CA LEU A 69 -9.21 -1.85 6.62
C LEU A 69 -10.23 -3.00 6.64
N ALA A 70 -11.08 -3.06 7.66
CA ALA A 70 -12.27 -3.93 7.63
C ALA A 70 -13.54 -3.08 7.56
N VAL A 71 -14.50 -3.52 6.75
CA VAL A 71 -15.75 -2.78 6.49
C VAL A 71 -16.94 -3.69 6.73
N SER A 72 -17.94 -3.17 7.45
CA SER A 72 -19.24 -3.80 7.61
C SER A 72 -20.37 -2.88 7.18
N SER A 73 -21.21 -3.37 6.27
CA SER A 73 -22.41 -2.68 5.77
C SER A 73 -23.71 -3.19 6.40
N ASP A 74 -23.63 -4.17 7.30
CA ASP A 74 -24.77 -4.87 7.92
C ASP A 74 -24.81 -4.69 9.46
N GLY A 75 -24.15 -3.64 9.95
CA GLY A 75 -24.11 -3.29 11.36
C GLY A 75 -23.19 -4.21 12.19
N GLY A 76 -22.16 -4.79 11.59
CA GLY A 76 -21.15 -5.60 12.27
C GLY A 76 -21.50 -7.09 12.36
N GLN A 77 -22.36 -7.60 11.48
CA GLN A 77 -22.63 -9.03 11.38
C GLN A 77 -21.58 -9.72 10.50
N THR A 78 -21.20 -9.08 9.40
CA THR A 78 -20.13 -9.53 8.50
C THR A 78 -19.14 -8.43 8.18
N PHE A 79 -17.91 -8.82 7.80
CA PHE A 79 -16.80 -7.92 7.52
C PHE A 79 -16.07 -8.32 6.23
N ASN A 80 -15.68 -7.33 5.45
CA ASN A 80 -14.74 -7.51 4.33
C ASN A 80 -13.41 -6.80 4.67
N ASN A 81 -12.28 -7.49 4.50
CA ASN A 81 -10.96 -7.04 4.92
C ASN A 81 -10.06 -6.70 3.70
N PHE A 82 -9.29 -5.60 3.78
CA PHE A 82 -8.44 -5.09 2.71
C PHE A 82 -7.09 -4.61 3.20
N VAL A 83 -6.00 -4.94 2.50
CA VAL A 83 -4.68 -4.35 2.75
C VAL A 83 -4.62 -2.93 2.18
N ILE A 84 -4.56 -1.92 3.06
CA ILE A 84 -4.45 -0.51 2.68
C ILE A 84 -3.01 0.01 2.67
N SER A 85 -2.09 -0.71 3.32
CA SER A 85 -0.65 -0.47 3.20
C SER A 85 -0.15 -0.68 1.76
N GLU A 86 0.70 0.22 1.26
CA GLU A 86 1.36 0.01 -0.04
C GLU A 86 2.38 -1.12 0.00
N SER A 87 3.06 -1.29 1.13
CA SER A 87 4.02 -2.36 1.42
C SER A 87 3.89 -2.74 2.90
N PRO A 88 4.29 -3.95 3.31
CA PRO A 88 4.49 -4.22 4.73
C PRO A 88 5.62 -3.33 5.27
N PHE A 89 5.70 -3.22 6.59
CA PHE A 89 6.85 -2.66 7.29
C PHE A 89 7.34 -3.63 8.36
N ASN A 90 8.63 -3.54 8.73
CA ASN A 90 9.23 -4.42 9.74
C ASN A 90 9.57 -3.65 11.04
N PRO A 91 8.73 -3.76 12.08
CA PRO A 91 8.97 -3.10 13.34
C PRO A 91 10.26 -3.55 14.02
N TYR A 92 11.09 -2.58 14.40
CA TYR A 92 12.23 -2.82 15.27
C TYR A 92 11.79 -2.83 16.74
N SER A 93 12.07 -3.92 17.46
CA SER A 93 11.63 -4.13 18.85
C SER A 93 12.17 -3.11 19.84
N GLY A 94 13.28 -2.43 19.52
CA GLY A 94 13.85 -1.36 20.36
C GLY A 94 13.13 -0.01 20.24
N VAL A 95 12.15 0.13 19.34
CA VAL A 95 11.44 1.38 19.10
C VAL A 95 9.93 1.15 19.18
N PHE A 96 9.30 1.72 20.20
CA PHE A 96 7.85 1.81 20.28
C PHE A 96 7.34 2.73 19.18
N PHE A 97 6.41 2.25 18.36
CA PHE A 97 5.88 2.98 17.22
C PHE A 97 4.39 3.27 17.32
N GLY A 98 3.84 3.13 18.52
CA GLY A 98 2.65 3.86 18.93
C GLY A 98 1.38 3.05 19.02
N ASP A 99 0.36 3.78 19.50
CA ASP A 99 -1.09 3.51 19.53
C ASP A 99 -1.82 4.63 18.76
N TYR A 100 -1.21 5.18 17.71
CA TYR A 100 -1.67 6.40 17.02
C TYR A 100 -2.41 6.13 15.71
N ASN A 101 -3.01 4.94 15.58
CA ASN A 101 -3.89 4.65 14.46
C ASN A 101 -5.21 5.41 14.65
N ASN A 102 -5.74 5.96 13.56
CA ASN A 102 -7.07 6.55 13.57
C ASN A 102 -7.71 6.44 12.19
N ILE A 103 -9.02 6.63 12.14
CA ILE A 103 -9.80 6.57 10.91
C ILE A 103 -10.97 7.54 10.99
N SER A 104 -11.14 8.34 9.94
CA SER A 104 -12.30 9.19 9.73
C SER A 104 -12.96 8.83 8.41
N VAL A 105 -14.31 8.78 8.40
CA VAL A 105 -15.09 8.46 7.20
C VAL A 105 -16.29 9.39 7.11
N VAL A 106 -16.55 9.88 5.91
CA VAL A 106 -17.78 10.59 5.56
C VAL A 106 -18.09 10.35 4.10
N ASN A 107 -19.34 10.04 3.78
CA ASN A 107 -19.82 9.80 2.41
C ASN A 107 -18.95 8.78 1.65
N ASN A 108 -18.67 7.63 2.27
CA ASN A 108 -17.82 6.56 1.74
C ASN A 108 -16.34 6.94 1.53
N MET A 109 -15.89 8.13 1.94
CA MET A 109 -14.52 8.56 1.77
C MET A 109 -13.72 8.35 3.06
N VAL A 110 -12.89 7.32 3.05
CA VAL A 110 -12.12 6.84 4.19
C VAL A 110 -10.76 7.52 4.25
N ARG A 111 -10.40 8.01 5.43
CA ARG A 111 -9.11 8.67 5.73
C ARG A 111 -8.49 8.02 6.96
N PRO A 112 -7.73 6.92 6.78
CA PRO A 112 -6.96 6.32 7.84
C PRO A 112 -5.63 7.04 8.02
N ILE A 113 -5.11 6.99 9.24
CA ILE A 113 -3.76 7.39 9.60
C ILE A 113 -3.16 6.25 10.41
N TRP A 114 -1.89 5.93 10.13
CA TRP A 114 -1.13 4.95 10.90
C TRP A 114 0.35 5.31 10.96
N THR A 115 1.01 4.80 11.98
CA THR A 115 2.46 4.92 12.15
C THR A 115 3.19 3.77 11.46
N ARG A 116 4.45 3.97 11.10
CA ARG A 116 5.32 2.89 10.66
C ARG A 116 6.65 2.99 11.36
N ASN A 117 7.15 1.83 11.77
CA ASN A 117 8.52 1.62 12.19
C ASN A 117 9.16 0.69 11.18
N GLU A 118 9.96 1.26 10.30
CA GLU A 118 10.74 0.48 9.35
C GLU A 118 12.19 0.43 9.84
N SER A 119 12.56 -0.68 10.47
CA SER A 119 13.92 -0.91 10.99
C SER A 119 14.43 0.22 11.90
N GLY A 120 13.55 0.77 12.75
CA GLY A 120 13.83 1.86 13.70
C GLY A 120 13.43 3.24 13.21
N ASN A 121 13.14 3.42 11.91
CA ASN A 121 12.74 4.70 11.35
C ASN A 121 11.24 4.91 11.50
N LEU A 122 10.85 5.91 12.27
CA LEU A 122 9.46 6.28 12.51
C LEU A 122 8.91 7.18 11.41
N SER A 123 7.68 6.93 11.01
CA SER A 123 6.97 7.71 10.00
C SER A 123 5.45 7.64 10.22
N ILE A 124 4.71 8.62 9.70
CA ILE A 124 3.25 8.65 9.71
C ILE A 124 2.76 8.59 8.27
N TYR A 125 1.81 7.71 8.02
CA TYR A 125 1.20 7.50 6.71
C TYR A 125 -0.29 7.75 6.79
N THR A 126 -0.87 8.10 5.65
CA THR A 126 -2.30 8.24 5.46
C THR A 126 -2.69 7.81 4.06
N ALA A 127 -3.98 7.59 3.84
CA ALA A 127 -4.55 7.35 2.53
C ALA A 127 -5.89 8.09 2.39
N ILE A 128 -6.29 8.33 1.15
CA ILE A 128 -7.67 8.69 0.81
C ILE A 128 -8.22 7.52 0.00
N ILE A 129 -9.24 6.86 0.53
CA ILE A 129 -9.84 5.67 -0.08
C ILE A 129 -11.31 5.99 -0.34
N ASP A 130 -11.70 5.98 -1.62
CA ASP A 130 -13.08 6.16 -2.05
C ASP A 130 -13.77 4.79 -2.13
N MET A 131 -14.79 4.58 -1.30
CA MET A 131 -15.58 3.35 -1.25
C MET A 131 -16.91 3.48 -2.00
N SER A 132 -17.17 4.62 -2.67
CA SER A 132 -18.45 4.90 -3.35
C SER A 132 -18.65 4.05 -4.62
N THR A 133 -17.57 3.63 -5.27
CA THR A 133 -17.62 2.71 -6.42
C THR A 133 -17.75 1.24 -6.00
N GLY A 134 -18.03 0.99 -4.72
CA GLY A 134 -17.99 -0.32 -4.09
C GLY A 134 -16.70 -0.55 -3.32
N ILE A 135 -16.60 -1.74 -2.73
CA ILE A 135 -15.36 -2.26 -2.18
C ILE A 135 -14.26 -2.07 -3.23
N PRO A 136 -13.13 -1.39 -2.93
CA PRO A 136 -12.05 -1.28 -3.87
C PRO A 136 -11.65 -2.70 -4.22
N GLU A 137 -11.99 -3.13 -5.44
CA GLU A 137 -11.37 -4.30 -6.00
C GLU A 137 -9.88 -4.06 -5.79
N LYS A 138 -9.21 -5.11 -5.31
CA LYS A 138 -7.76 -5.15 -5.26
C LYS A 138 -7.32 -4.88 -6.69
N ASP A 139 -7.10 -3.62 -7.06
CA ASP A 139 -6.79 -3.23 -8.42
C ASP A 139 -5.33 -3.63 -8.62
N MET A 140 -5.22 -4.93 -8.88
CA MET A 140 -4.02 -5.70 -9.09
C MET A 140 -3.46 -5.43 -10.49
N SER A 141 -4.13 -4.58 -11.27
CA SER A 141 -3.61 -4.12 -12.54
C SER A 141 -2.29 -3.40 -12.29
N PRO A 142 -1.22 -3.74 -13.02
CA PRO A 142 -0.01 -2.95 -13.00
C PRO A 142 -0.35 -1.51 -13.39
N THR A 143 0.07 -0.56 -12.57
CA THR A 143 -0.12 0.86 -12.85
C THR A 143 1.00 1.39 -13.71
N ALA A 144 0.67 2.27 -14.66
CA ALA A 144 1.69 2.91 -15.48
C ALA A 144 2.60 3.81 -14.61
N PRO A 145 3.90 3.89 -14.92
CA PRO A 145 4.81 4.76 -14.18
C PRO A 145 4.44 6.24 -14.38
N GLU A 146 4.77 7.04 -13.37
CA GLU A 146 4.71 8.50 -13.44
C GLU A 146 5.68 9.00 -14.53
N GLN A 147 5.47 10.22 -15.02
CA GLN A 147 6.46 10.86 -15.89
C GLN A 147 7.76 11.08 -15.11
N ASN A 148 8.91 10.78 -15.71
CA ASN A 148 10.20 11.05 -15.06
C ASN A 148 10.36 12.53 -14.76
N TYR A 149 10.99 12.87 -13.63
CA TYR A 149 11.20 14.26 -13.23
C TYR A 149 12.66 14.50 -12.80
N PRO A 150 13.33 15.55 -13.33
CA PRO A 150 12.84 16.44 -14.39
C PRO A 150 12.73 15.74 -15.76
N ASN A 151 11.89 16.27 -16.64
CA ASN A 151 11.85 15.93 -18.07
C ASN A 151 11.43 17.16 -18.89
N PRO A 152 12.28 17.72 -19.77
CA PRO A 152 13.63 17.27 -20.11
C PRO A 152 14.63 17.33 -18.94
N PHE A 153 15.72 16.59 -19.05
CA PHE A 153 16.81 16.57 -18.05
C PHE A 153 18.19 16.54 -18.70
N ARG A 154 19.24 16.90 -17.95
CA ARG A 154 20.62 16.93 -18.47
C ARG A 154 21.41 15.70 -18.07
N GLU A 155 21.75 15.60 -16.80
CA GLU A 155 22.58 14.51 -16.26
C GLU A 155 21.73 13.44 -15.58
N SER A 156 20.75 13.87 -14.78
CA SER A 156 19.94 12.94 -14.00
C SER A 156 18.46 13.25 -13.98
N THR A 157 17.68 12.19 -13.76
CA THR A 157 16.23 12.22 -13.57
C THR A 157 15.81 11.14 -12.59
N VAL A 158 14.57 11.19 -12.12
CA VAL A 158 13.99 10.19 -11.23
C VAL A 158 12.80 9.53 -11.91
N PHE A 159 12.79 8.20 -11.92
CA PHE A 159 11.64 7.39 -12.30
C PHE A 159 10.83 7.01 -11.06
N SER A 160 9.52 7.26 -11.07
CA SER A 160 8.60 6.91 -9.99
C SER A 160 7.54 5.94 -10.49
N PHE A 161 7.36 4.81 -9.81
CA PHE A 161 6.37 3.81 -10.20
C PHE A 161 5.84 3.02 -9.00
N LYS A 162 4.68 2.40 -9.17
CA LYS A 162 4.03 1.59 -8.14
C LYS A 162 3.89 0.16 -8.62
N ILE A 163 4.29 -0.76 -7.75
CA ILE A 163 4.10 -2.21 -7.93
C ILE A 163 2.85 -2.59 -7.14
N THR A 164 1.82 -3.09 -7.85
CA THR A 164 0.54 -3.49 -7.28
C THR A 164 0.47 -4.98 -6.93
N GLN A 165 1.31 -5.80 -7.58
CA GLN A 165 1.49 -7.22 -7.30
C GLN A 165 2.98 -7.56 -7.20
N PRO A 166 3.40 -8.37 -6.20
CA PRO A 166 4.76 -8.89 -6.16
C PRO A 166 5.09 -9.68 -7.43
N GLY A 167 6.30 -9.48 -7.96
CA GLY A 167 6.72 -10.15 -9.19
C GLY A 167 8.04 -9.62 -9.73
N ASN A 168 8.50 -10.26 -10.81
CA ASN A 168 9.67 -9.77 -11.54
C ASN A 168 9.33 -8.46 -12.25
N VAL A 169 10.14 -7.44 -12.00
CA VAL A 169 10.03 -6.11 -12.59
C VAL A 169 11.31 -5.79 -13.33
N LYS A 170 11.18 -5.28 -14.55
CA LYS A 170 12.31 -4.80 -15.35
C LYS A 170 12.11 -3.34 -15.73
N LEU A 171 13.05 -2.50 -15.35
CA LEU A 171 13.14 -1.10 -15.76
C LEU A 171 14.29 -0.96 -16.77
N SER A 172 13.98 -0.54 -17.98
CA SER A 172 14.98 -0.36 -19.04
C SER A 172 14.82 0.95 -19.79
N VAL A 173 15.90 1.39 -20.43
CA VAL A 173 15.91 2.49 -21.39
C VAL A 173 15.92 1.92 -22.80
N ILE A 174 15.04 2.43 -23.65
CA ILE A 174 14.90 2.02 -25.04
C ILE A 174 15.02 3.22 -25.98
N ASP A 175 15.51 2.98 -27.19
CA ASP A 175 15.58 3.98 -28.25
C ASP A 175 14.19 4.25 -28.88
N PRO A 176 14.06 5.27 -29.74
CA PRO A 176 12.81 5.55 -30.45
C PRO A 176 12.30 4.42 -31.37
N LEU A 177 13.16 3.48 -31.77
CA LEU A 177 12.79 2.30 -32.54
C LEU A 177 12.30 1.15 -31.64
N GLY A 178 12.35 1.33 -30.32
CA GLY A 178 11.93 0.37 -29.32
C GLY A 178 13.01 -0.65 -28.95
N LYS A 179 14.25 -0.48 -29.42
CA LYS A 179 15.37 -1.34 -29.04
C LYS A 179 15.80 -1.03 -27.61
N GLU A 180 15.91 -2.06 -26.79
CA GLU A 180 16.48 -1.94 -25.45
C GLU A 180 17.97 -1.60 -25.53
N ILE A 181 18.35 -0.48 -24.90
CA ILE A 181 19.73 0.00 -24.86
C ILE A 181 20.36 -0.36 -23.51
N ILE A 182 19.62 -0.18 -22.42
CA ILE A 182 20.14 -0.33 -21.05
C ILE A 182 19.07 -1.00 -20.18
N VAL A 183 19.47 -2.00 -19.41
CA VAL A 183 18.67 -2.52 -18.29
C VAL A 183 19.13 -1.80 -17.03
N LEU A 184 18.27 -0.97 -16.45
CA LEU A 184 18.59 -0.21 -15.24
C LEU A 184 18.39 -1.05 -13.99
N LYS A 185 17.35 -1.89 -14.01
CA LYS A 185 16.98 -2.74 -12.88
C LYS A 185 16.16 -3.94 -13.35
N GLU A 186 16.45 -5.11 -12.80
CA GLU A 186 15.70 -6.34 -13.08
C GLU A 186 15.71 -7.23 -11.83
N GLU A 187 14.63 -7.20 -11.05
CA GLU A 187 14.54 -7.95 -9.80
C GLU A 187 13.10 -8.33 -9.44
N TYR A 188 12.96 -9.23 -8.48
CA TYR A 188 11.68 -9.48 -7.83
C TYR A 188 11.36 -8.35 -6.86
N MET A 189 10.29 -7.60 -7.14
CA MET A 189 9.84 -6.48 -6.31
C MET A 189 8.52 -6.84 -5.63
N VAL A 190 8.32 -6.35 -4.40
CA VAL A 190 7.06 -6.50 -3.67
C VAL A 190 6.15 -5.30 -3.94
N ARG A 191 4.91 -5.35 -3.42
CA ARG A 191 3.99 -4.21 -3.51
C ARG A 191 4.64 -2.97 -2.85
N GLY A 192 4.53 -1.82 -3.50
CA GLY A 192 5.07 -0.57 -2.98
C GLY A 192 5.26 0.51 -4.04
N LYS A 193 5.50 1.74 -3.60
CA LYS A 193 5.99 2.83 -4.44
C LYS A 193 7.52 2.83 -4.46
N TYR A 194 8.10 2.97 -5.64
CA TYR A 194 9.53 2.94 -5.86
C TYR A 194 9.97 4.18 -6.64
N THR A 195 11.15 4.67 -6.26
CA THR A 195 11.87 5.73 -6.97
C THR A 195 13.23 5.20 -7.42
N PHE A 196 13.62 5.49 -8.65
CA PHE A 196 14.92 5.11 -9.20
C PHE A 196 15.60 6.34 -9.79
N SER A 197 16.74 6.72 -9.22
CA SER A 197 17.59 7.78 -9.77
C SER A 197 18.36 7.25 -10.97
N PHE A 198 18.28 7.94 -12.09
CA PHE A 198 18.98 7.60 -13.31
C PHE A 198 19.92 8.74 -13.68
N ASP A 199 21.22 8.42 -13.78
CA ASP A 199 22.27 9.34 -14.19
C ASP A 199 22.89 8.84 -15.50
N THR A 200 22.74 9.64 -16.56
CA THR A 200 23.16 9.29 -17.92
C THR A 200 24.67 9.28 -18.11
N SER A 201 25.44 9.93 -17.22
CA SER A 201 26.90 9.97 -17.30
C SER A 201 27.51 8.56 -17.22
N ASN A 202 26.84 7.64 -16.54
CA ASN A 202 27.26 6.24 -16.41
C ASN A 202 27.04 5.41 -17.68
N TYR A 203 26.28 5.92 -18.66
CA TYR A 203 25.79 5.14 -19.79
C TYR A 203 26.09 5.76 -21.16
N HIS A 204 26.81 6.88 -21.21
CA HIS A 204 27.24 7.54 -22.45
C HIS A 204 26.09 7.81 -23.45
N LEU A 205 24.91 8.15 -22.94
CA LEU A 205 23.77 8.50 -23.80
C LEU A 205 23.95 9.89 -24.37
N SER A 206 23.71 10.04 -25.68
CA SER A 206 23.68 11.34 -26.33
C SER A 206 22.39 12.10 -25.99
N PRO A 207 22.39 13.43 -26.04
CA PRO A 207 21.16 14.20 -26.00
C PRO A 207 20.16 13.75 -27.08
N GLY A 208 18.88 13.69 -26.74
CA GLY A 208 17.86 13.20 -27.65
C GLY A 208 16.62 12.64 -26.96
N VAL A 209 15.76 12.03 -27.77
CA VAL A 209 14.54 11.39 -27.30
C VAL A 209 14.81 9.92 -27.03
N TYR A 210 14.42 9.48 -25.85
CA TYR A 210 14.44 8.09 -25.42
C TYR A 210 13.10 7.74 -24.78
N TYR A 211 12.94 6.47 -24.43
CA TYR A 211 11.83 6.02 -23.61
C TYR A 211 12.39 5.19 -22.48
N PHE A 212 11.80 5.32 -21.30
CA PHE A 212 11.96 4.29 -20.28
C PHE A 212 10.76 3.34 -20.35
N ASN A 213 11.03 2.07 -20.08
CA ASN A 213 10.09 0.98 -20.14
C ASN A 213 10.06 0.27 -18.80
N LEU A 214 8.88 0.18 -18.20
CA LEU A 214 8.62 -0.63 -17.01
C LEU A 214 7.85 -1.88 -17.44
N LEU A 215 8.45 -3.05 -17.28
CA LEU A 215 7.79 -4.35 -17.42
C LEU A 215 7.39 -4.85 -16.03
N SER A 216 6.10 -5.06 -15.80
CA SER A 216 5.55 -5.60 -14.55
C SER A 216 4.32 -6.46 -14.84
N SER A 217 4.24 -7.65 -14.23
CA SER A 217 3.19 -8.66 -14.49
C SER A 217 2.92 -8.88 -15.99
N ASN A 218 3.98 -9.04 -16.78
CA ASN A 218 3.94 -9.20 -18.24
C ASN A 218 3.33 -8.02 -19.03
N LYS A 219 3.06 -6.87 -18.39
CA LYS A 219 2.65 -5.64 -19.06
C LYS A 219 3.82 -4.67 -19.18
N SER A 220 3.99 -4.11 -20.37
CA SER A 220 5.01 -3.10 -20.66
C SER A 220 4.39 -1.72 -20.67
N PHE A 221 4.99 -0.80 -19.91
CA PHE A 221 4.61 0.61 -19.85
C PHE A 221 5.76 1.48 -20.30
N LYS A 222 5.54 2.26 -21.36
CA LYS A 222 6.56 3.15 -21.92
C LYS A 222 6.20 4.60 -21.66
N ARG A 223 7.21 5.40 -21.34
CA ARG A 223 7.09 6.86 -21.17
C ARG A 223 8.27 7.53 -21.87
N LYS A 224 7.97 8.60 -22.58
CA LYS A 224 8.98 9.40 -23.30
C LYS A 224 9.82 10.16 -22.28
N MET A 225 11.13 10.19 -22.48
CA MET A 225 12.06 11.06 -21.77
C MET A 225 12.95 11.79 -22.77
N VAL A 226 13.41 12.98 -22.40
CA VAL A 226 14.24 13.84 -23.24
C VAL A 226 15.51 14.21 -22.48
N ILE A 227 16.64 13.80 -23.03
CA ILE A 227 17.97 14.23 -22.58
C ILE A 227 18.30 15.52 -23.33
N ALA A 228 18.47 16.62 -22.61
CA ALA A 228 18.77 17.93 -23.15
C ALA A 228 20.27 18.09 -23.43
N ASN A 229 20.58 18.97 -24.38
CA ASN A 229 21.95 19.42 -24.60
C ASN A 229 22.45 20.22 -23.38
N ASN A 230 23.77 20.21 -23.19
CA ASN A 230 24.46 21.15 -22.31
C ASN A 230 24.24 22.60 -22.74
#